data_AF-A0A963V296-F1
#
_entry.id   AF-A0A963V296-F1
#
_cell.length_a   1.000
_cell.length_b   1.000
_cell.length_c   1.000
_cell.angle_alpha   90.00
_cell.angle_beta   90.00
_cell.angle_gamma   90.00
#
_symmetry.space_group_name_H-M   'P 1'
#
loop_
_entity.id
_entity.type
_entity.pdbx_description
1 polymer ?
#
loop_
_entity_poly.entity_id
_entity_poly.type
_entity_poly.pdbx_seq_one_letter_code
_entity_poly.pdbx_strand_id
1 'polypeptide(L)'
;MAVRPERSGHRLGHGLLVLAFGLFLTGAGRDLVDDWVAQTDLPSLTPDLSVEVVAEDGSLLRAFTVADGRWRMEPGPVDPLFLRMLVAYEDKRFYDHAGVDPWAILRAGLSALRDGRVTSGGSTLTMQVARLLEDSGTGRIAGKIRQMRVALALERRLDKAAILDLYLRIAPYGGNIEGLRAATL
;
A
#
# COMPACT_ATOMS: atom_id res chain seq x y z
N MET A 1 48.99 -19.96 47.99
CA MET A 1 47.61 -19.54 47.70
C MET A 1 47.67 -18.59 46.50
N ALA A 2 47.39 -19.07 45.28
CA ALA A 2 47.56 -18.31 44.05
C ALA A 2 46.22 -17.75 43.57
N VAL A 3 46.13 -16.42 43.50
CA VAL A 3 44.96 -15.67 43.02
C VAL A 3 44.90 -15.79 41.49
N ARG A 4 43.81 -16.33 40.95
CA ARG A 4 43.54 -16.35 39.50
C ARG A 4 43.16 -14.93 39.03
N PRO A 5 43.69 -14.44 37.90
CA PRO A 5 43.30 -13.15 37.36
C PRO A 5 41.91 -13.23 36.72
N GLU A 6 41.02 -12.32 37.10
CA GLU A 6 39.71 -12.13 36.47
C GLU A 6 39.88 -11.69 35.00
N ARG A 7 39.67 -12.62 34.07
CA ARG A 7 39.62 -12.35 32.62
C ARG A 7 38.22 -11.93 32.15
N SER A 8 37.49 -11.13 32.94
CA SER A 8 36.07 -10.81 32.68
C SER A 8 35.87 -9.54 31.82
N GLY A 9 36.77 -8.55 31.89
CA GLY A 9 36.55 -7.22 31.31
C GLY A 9 36.53 -7.13 29.77
N HIS A 10 37.35 -7.92 29.07
CA HIS A 10 37.48 -7.79 27.61
C HIS A 10 36.25 -8.32 26.84
N ARG A 11 35.53 -9.31 27.36
CA ARG A 11 34.35 -9.90 26.69
C ARG A 11 33.14 -8.98 26.73
N LEU A 12 32.97 -8.24 27.83
CA LEU A 12 31.89 -7.26 28.01
C LEU A 12 32.06 -6.06 27.07
N GLY A 13 33.28 -5.57 26.88
CA GLY A 13 33.56 -4.47 25.95
C GLY A 13 33.30 -4.83 24.48
N HIS A 14 33.67 -6.05 24.04
CA HIS A 14 33.36 -6.52 22.69
C HIS A 14 31.86 -6.71 22.48
N GLY A 15 31.13 -7.24 23.47
CA GLY A 15 29.67 -7.39 23.41
C GLY A 15 28.95 -6.04 23.26
N LEU A 16 29.38 -5.02 24.00
CA LEU A 16 28.84 -3.66 23.90
C LEU A 16 29.13 -3.01 22.55
N LEU A 17 30.33 -3.18 22.00
CA LEU A 17 30.67 -2.65 20.67
C LEU A 17 29.88 -3.33 19.56
N VAL A 18 29.69 -4.65 19.60
CA VAL A 18 28.86 -5.39 18.63
C VAL A 18 27.40 -4.93 18.72
N LEU A 19 26.86 -4.78 19.93
CA LEU A 19 25.50 -4.28 20.13
C LEU A 19 25.34 -2.84 19.60
N ALA A 20 26.27 -1.94 19.94
CA ALA A 20 26.26 -0.56 19.50
C ALA A 20 26.35 -0.46 17.97
N PHE A 21 27.23 -1.26 17.35
CA PHE A 21 27.36 -1.33 15.90
C PHE A 21 26.09 -1.89 15.24
N GLY A 22 25.47 -2.92 15.81
CA GLY A 22 24.20 -3.46 15.32
C GLY A 22 23.05 -2.46 15.41
N LEU A 23 22.95 -1.70 16.51
CA LEU A 23 21.97 -0.62 16.66
C LEU A 23 22.22 0.51 15.65
N PHE A 24 23.49 0.90 15.45
CA PHE A 24 23.87 1.91 14.47
C PHE A 24 23.49 1.50 13.05
N LEU A 25 23.81 0.28 12.61
CA LEU A 25 23.43 -0.22 11.29
C LEU A 25 21.91 -0.28 11.11
N THR A 26 21.18 -0.67 12.16
CA THR A 26 19.71 -0.69 12.13
C THR A 26 19.13 0.71 11.99
N GLY A 27 19.67 1.68 12.75
CA GLY A 27 19.28 3.09 12.66
C GLY A 27 19.57 3.68 11.29
N ALA A 28 20.82 3.56 10.81
CA ALA A 28 21.20 4.04 9.49
C ALA A 28 20.38 3.39 8.36
N GLY A 29 20.10 2.08 8.45
CA GLY A 29 19.24 1.38 7.50
C GLY A 29 17.81 1.90 7.51
N ARG A 30 17.25 2.19 8.69
CA ARG A 30 15.93 2.81 8.82
C ARG A 30 15.90 4.19 8.20
N ASP A 31 16.88 5.04 8.50
CA ASP A 31 16.95 6.42 7.99
C ASP A 31 17.04 6.41 6.46
N LEU A 32 17.83 5.50 5.88
CA LEU A 32 17.90 5.32 4.42
C LEU A 32 16.55 4.93 3.81
N VAL A 33 15.79 4.05 4.44
CA VAL A 33 14.44 3.69 3.98
C VAL A 33 13.49 4.87 4.14
N ASP A 34 13.57 5.59 5.26
CA ASP A 34 12.72 6.73 5.55
C ASP A 34 12.94 7.85 4.53
N ASP A 35 14.20 8.16 4.20
CA ASP A 35 14.59 9.11 3.15
C ASP A 35 14.16 8.64 1.76
N TRP A 36 14.36 7.35 1.45
CA TRP A 36 13.93 6.77 0.17
C TRP A 36 12.41 6.91 -0.02
N VAL A 37 11.61 6.65 1.01
CA VAL A 37 10.15 6.86 0.97
C VAL A 37 9.82 8.36 0.89
N ALA A 38 10.51 9.23 1.63
CA ALA A 38 10.26 10.67 1.63
C ALA A 38 10.52 11.31 0.26
N GLN A 39 11.53 10.84 -0.47
CA GLN A 39 11.86 11.29 -1.83
C GLN A 39 10.96 10.72 -2.93
N THR A 40 9.88 10.02 -2.56
CA THR A 40 8.94 9.46 -3.55
C THR A 40 8.10 10.59 -4.12
N ASP A 41 8.23 10.80 -5.43
CA ASP A 41 7.30 11.65 -6.16
C ASP A 41 5.95 10.92 -6.28
N LEU A 42 4.90 11.53 -5.77
CA LEU A 42 3.58 10.92 -5.74
C LEU A 42 2.79 11.35 -6.98
N PRO A 43 2.04 10.41 -7.59
CA PRO A 43 1.07 10.78 -8.62
C PRO A 43 -0.03 11.69 -8.04
N SER A 44 -0.82 12.30 -8.92
CA SER A 44 -1.99 13.07 -8.50
C SER A 44 -2.90 12.21 -7.61
N LEU A 45 -3.19 12.73 -6.42
CA LEU A 45 -4.13 12.11 -5.47
C LEU A 45 -5.57 12.54 -5.73
N THR A 46 -5.82 13.26 -6.83
CA THR A 46 -7.15 13.67 -7.27
C THR A 46 -7.38 13.07 -8.66
N PRO A 47 -7.97 11.86 -8.73
CA PRO A 47 -8.31 11.24 -10.01
C PRO A 47 -9.34 12.10 -10.76
N ASP A 48 -9.20 12.19 -12.08
CA ASP A 48 -10.22 12.85 -12.91
C ASP A 48 -11.55 12.11 -12.81
N LEU A 49 -12.65 12.86 -12.66
CA LEU A 49 -14.00 12.29 -12.57
C LEU A 49 -14.83 12.65 -13.81
N SER A 50 -15.75 11.76 -14.13
CA SER A 50 -16.77 11.90 -15.15
C SER A 50 -17.61 13.15 -14.90
N VAL A 51 -17.86 13.91 -15.96
CA VAL A 51 -18.83 15.01 -15.91
C VAL A 51 -20.23 14.41 -15.91
N GLU A 52 -21.01 14.73 -14.88
CA GLU A 52 -22.39 14.27 -14.71
C GLU A 52 -23.36 15.43 -14.99
N VAL A 53 -24.37 15.15 -15.82
CA VAL A 53 -25.54 16.01 -16.04
C VAL A 53 -26.67 15.43 -15.22
N VAL A 54 -27.13 16.19 -14.24
CA VAL A 54 -28.21 15.80 -13.32
C VAL A 54 -29.45 16.66 -13.54
N ALA A 55 -30.62 16.11 -13.22
CA ALA A 55 -31.85 16.87 -13.15
C ALA A 55 -31.88 17.75 -11.89
N GLU A 56 -32.89 18.61 -11.76
CA GLU A 56 -33.06 19.48 -10.59
C GLU A 56 -33.21 18.69 -9.28
N ASP A 57 -33.80 17.50 -9.34
CA ASP A 57 -33.94 16.58 -8.20
C ASP A 57 -32.66 15.77 -7.88
N GLY A 58 -31.59 15.97 -8.64
CA GLY A 58 -30.31 15.26 -8.49
C GLY A 58 -30.22 13.92 -9.21
N SER A 59 -31.27 13.48 -9.92
CA SER A 59 -31.22 12.24 -10.71
C SER A 59 -30.26 12.34 -11.89
N LEU A 60 -29.48 11.28 -12.14
CA LEU A 60 -28.51 11.26 -13.24
C LEU A 60 -29.24 11.19 -14.59
N LEU A 61 -29.07 12.21 -15.43
CA LEU A 61 -29.59 12.24 -16.80
C LEU A 61 -28.58 11.69 -17.81
N ARG A 62 -27.31 12.04 -17.63
CA ARG A 62 -26.20 11.63 -18.50
C ARG A 62 -24.88 11.76 -17.77
N ALA A 63 -23.93 10.88 -18.09
CA ALA A 63 -22.53 11.07 -17.74
C ALA A 63 -21.65 11.06 -18.99
N PHE A 64 -20.45 11.61 -18.88
CA PHE A 64 -19.40 11.53 -19.89
C PHE A 64 -18.17 10.81 -19.33
N THR A 65 -17.47 10.05 -20.16
CA THR A 65 -16.20 9.43 -19.78
C THR A 65 -15.14 10.50 -19.55
N VAL A 66 -14.17 10.20 -18.69
CA VAL A 66 -12.95 10.99 -18.59
C VAL A 66 -12.08 10.83 -19.85
N ALA A 67 -11.00 11.61 -19.96
CA ALA A 67 -10.18 11.68 -21.17
C ALA A 67 -9.57 10.32 -21.60
N ASP A 68 -9.35 9.42 -20.65
CA ASP A 68 -8.85 8.05 -20.89
C ASP A 68 -9.95 7.05 -21.34
N GLY A 69 -11.18 7.53 -21.54
CA GLY A 69 -12.33 6.73 -21.98
C GLY A 69 -13.03 5.93 -20.87
N ARG A 70 -12.63 6.14 -19.60
CA ARG A 70 -13.21 5.42 -18.46
C ARG A 70 -14.39 6.16 -17.84
N TRP A 71 -15.35 5.40 -17.34
CA TRP A 71 -16.38 5.89 -16.43
C TRP A 71 -15.79 5.94 -15.04
N ARG A 72 -15.72 7.13 -14.44
CA ARG A 72 -15.18 7.33 -13.09
C ARG A 72 -16.03 8.33 -12.33
N MET A 73 -16.88 7.87 -11.42
CA MET A 73 -17.84 8.72 -10.73
C MET A 73 -17.51 8.83 -9.24
N GLU A 74 -17.89 9.94 -8.62
CA GLU A 74 -17.70 10.13 -7.19
C GLU A 74 -18.51 9.09 -6.41
N PRO A 75 -17.89 8.21 -5.57
CA PRO A 75 -18.54 7.04 -5.01
C PRO A 75 -19.81 7.32 -4.19
N GLY A 76 -19.91 8.51 -3.58
CA GLY A 76 -21.01 8.86 -2.69
C GLY A 76 -21.01 8.01 -1.40
N PRO A 77 -22.13 7.96 -0.66
CA PRO A 77 -22.24 7.13 0.54
C PRO A 77 -22.14 5.64 0.19
N VAL A 78 -21.21 4.95 0.84
CA VAL A 78 -21.01 3.50 0.66
C VAL A 78 -21.49 2.74 1.89
N ASP A 79 -22.16 1.61 1.67
CA ASP A 79 -22.62 0.73 2.74
C ASP A 79 -21.43 0.26 3.60
N PRO A 80 -21.44 0.49 4.93
CA PRO A 80 -20.40 0.00 5.83
C PRO A 80 -20.17 -1.51 5.78
N LEU A 81 -21.17 -2.32 5.41
CA LEU A 81 -21.01 -3.75 5.18
C LEU A 81 -20.09 -4.02 3.98
N PHE A 82 -20.25 -3.28 2.88
CA PHE A 82 -19.38 -3.40 1.71
C PHE A 82 -17.92 -3.11 2.09
N LEU A 83 -17.66 -2.00 2.80
CA LEU A 83 -16.31 -1.65 3.25
C LEU A 83 -15.69 -2.72 4.14
N ARG A 84 -16.47 -3.29 5.07
CA ARG A 84 -16.00 -4.39 5.93
C ARG A 84 -15.66 -5.64 5.13
N MET A 85 -16.48 -6.00 4.14
CA MET A 85 -16.22 -7.15 3.27
C MET A 85 -14.99 -6.90 2.40
N LEU A 86 -14.87 -5.73 1.78
CA LEU A 86 -13.73 -5.35 0.97
C LEU A 86 -12.43 -5.50 1.75
N VAL A 87 -12.35 -4.92 2.95
CA VAL A 87 -11.18 -5.06 3.84
C VAL A 87 -10.96 -6.53 4.22
N ALA A 88 -12.00 -7.27 4.61
CA ALA A 88 -11.85 -8.66 5.03
C ALA A 88 -11.30 -9.59 3.92
N TYR A 89 -11.67 -9.35 2.65
CA TYR A 89 -11.27 -10.15 1.50
C TYR A 89 -9.95 -9.70 0.89
N GLU A 90 -9.75 -8.40 0.69
CA GLU A 90 -8.57 -7.86 0.00
C GLU A 90 -7.37 -7.66 0.94
N ASP A 91 -7.62 -7.21 2.17
CA ASP A 91 -6.57 -6.80 3.09
C ASP A 91 -7.03 -6.85 4.55
N LYS A 92 -7.11 -8.07 5.10
CA LYS A 92 -7.67 -8.34 6.44
C LYS A 92 -7.02 -7.51 7.57
N ARG A 93 -5.78 -7.04 7.37
CA ARG A 93 -5.02 -6.26 8.34
C ARG A 93 -4.77 -4.83 7.88
N PHE A 94 -5.62 -4.33 7.00
CA PHE A 94 -5.51 -3.00 6.43
C PHE A 94 -5.23 -1.92 7.48
N TYR A 95 -5.86 -1.99 8.65
CA TYR A 95 -5.69 -1.01 9.72
C TYR A 95 -4.45 -1.22 10.61
N ASP A 96 -3.76 -2.37 10.50
CA ASP A 96 -2.63 -2.74 11.36
C ASP A 96 -1.25 -2.44 10.76
N HIS A 97 -1.19 -2.09 9.46
CA HIS A 97 0.07 -1.84 8.76
C HIS A 97 0.11 -0.46 8.07
N ALA A 98 1.30 0.06 7.79
CA ALA A 98 1.51 1.32 7.09
C ALA A 98 1.69 1.08 5.57
N GLY A 99 0.64 0.61 4.90
CA GLY A 99 0.61 0.40 3.45
C GLY A 99 1.27 -0.86 2.91
N VAL A 100 2.29 -1.39 3.57
CA VAL A 100 2.89 -2.69 3.23
C VAL A 100 2.72 -3.63 4.40
N ASP A 101 2.30 -4.86 4.12
CA ASP A 101 2.15 -5.89 5.14
C ASP A 101 3.33 -6.90 5.10
N PRO A 102 4.27 -6.84 6.07
CA PRO A 102 5.41 -7.74 6.12
C PRO A 102 5.02 -9.22 6.24
N TRP A 103 3.95 -9.54 6.97
CA TRP A 103 3.55 -10.95 7.11
C TRP A 103 2.78 -11.46 5.91
N ALA A 104 2.05 -10.61 5.17
CA ALA A 104 1.48 -11.01 3.89
C ALA A 104 2.60 -11.32 2.88
N ILE A 105 3.63 -10.48 2.82
CA ILE A 105 4.80 -10.70 1.97
C ILE A 105 5.53 -11.99 2.36
N LEU A 106 5.82 -12.18 3.64
CA LEU A 106 6.50 -13.39 4.12
C LEU A 106 5.70 -14.65 3.79
N ARG A 107 4.39 -14.64 4.05
CA ARG A 107 3.49 -15.77 3.78
C ARG A 107 3.43 -16.08 2.28
N ALA A 108 3.33 -15.05 1.45
CA ALA A 108 3.32 -15.18 -0.01
C ALA A 108 4.65 -15.73 -0.54
N GLY A 109 5.78 -15.28 0.00
CA GLY A 109 7.10 -15.81 -0.32
C GLY A 109 7.25 -17.29 0.08
N LEU A 110 6.80 -17.66 1.28
CA LEU A 110 6.83 -19.05 1.74
C LEU A 110 5.95 -19.97 0.90
N SER A 111 4.75 -19.52 0.48
CA SER A 111 3.92 -20.30 -0.45
C SER A 111 4.57 -20.42 -1.82
N ALA A 112 5.18 -19.35 -2.35
CA ALA A 112 5.88 -19.42 -3.63
C ALA A 112 7.03 -20.42 -3.62
N LEU A 113 7.77 -20.51 -2.53
CA LEU A 113 8.85 -21.50 -2.35
C LEU A 113 8.32 -22.94 -2.26
N ARG A 114 7.13 -23.14 -1.66
CA ARG A 114 6.52 -24.48 -1.50
C ARG A 114 5.82 -24.96 -2.76
N ASP A 115 5.07 -24.07 -3.41
CA ASP A 115 4.13 -24.41 -4.48
C ASP A 115 4.68 -24.08 -5.88
N GLY A 116 5.89 -23.51 -5.96
CA GLY A 116 6.53 -23.05 -7.20
C GLY A 116 5.86 -21.84 -7.86
N ARG A 117 4.80 -21.30 -7.23
CA ARG A 117 4.03 -20.14 -7.71
C ARG A 117 3.42 -19.40 -6.54
N VAL A 118 3.24 -18.09 -6.68
CA VAL A 118 2.53 -17.28 -5.68
C VAL A 118 1.05 -17.68 -5.71
N THR A 119 0.55 -18.33 -4.65
CA THR A 119 -0.87 -18.72 -4.53
C THR A 119 -1.70 -17.75 -3.68
N SER A 120 -1.05 -16.89 -2.89
CA SER A 120 -1.70 -15.92 -2.00
C SER A 120 -1.47 -14.49 -2.45
N GLY A 121 -2.48 -13.63 -2.30
CA GLY A 121 -2.33 -12.18 -2.46
C GLY A 121 -1.34 -11.61 -1.42
N GLY A 122 -0.19 -11.13 -1.89
CA GLY A 122 0.80 -10.41 -1.06
C GLY A 122 0.67 -8.89 -1.16
N SER A 123 -0.36 -8.36 -1.85
CA SER A 123 -0.58 -6.93 -2.03
C SER A 123 -1.65 -6.45 -1.05
N THR A 124 -1.39 -5.33 -0.38
CA THR A 124 -2.36 -4.61 0.46
C THR A 124 -3.26 -3.72 -0.40
N LEU A 125 -4.36 -3.22 0.16
CA LEU A 125 -5.23 -2.24 -0.50
C LEU A 125 -4.45 -0.97 -0.89
N THR A 126 -3.58 -0.47 -0.01
CA THR A 126 -2.73 0.70 -0.29
C THR A 126 -1.77 0.44 -1.46
N MET A 127 -1.19 -0.76 -1.56
CA MET A 127 -0.36 -1.13 -2.72
C MET A 127 -1.18 -1.25 -4.01
N GLN A 128 -2.44 -1.67 -3.91
CA GLN A 128 -3.35 -1.67 -5.05
C GLN A 128 -3.65 -0.23 -5.51
N VAL A 129 -3.96 0.69 -4.58
CA VAL A 129 -4.14 2.13 -4.89
C VAL A 129 -2.88 2.71 -5.53
N ALA A 130 -1.70 2.45 -4.95
CA ALA A 130 -0.43 2.89 -5.52
C ALA A 130 -0.24 2.43 -6.97
N ARG A 131 -0.56 1.15 -7.25
CA ARG A 131 -0.49 0.60 -8.61
C ARG A 131 -1.46 1.30 -9.57
N LEU A 132 -2.68 1.59 -9.12
CA LEU A 132 -3.72 2.20 -9.95
C LEU A 132 -3.40 3.66 -10.27
N LEU A 133 -2.86 4.42 -9.31
CA LEU A 133 -2.50 5.83 -9.53
C LEU A 133 -1.31 6.02 -10.46
N GLU A 134 -0.35 5.10 -10.45
CA GLU A 134 0.89 5.26 -11.21
C GLU A 134 0.87 4.62 -12.61
N ASP A 135 -0.24 3.99 -13.01
CA ASP A 135 -0.44 3.27 -14.29
C ASP A 135 0.80 2.43 -14.73
N SER A 136 1.51 1.84 -13.77
CA SER A 136 2.90 1.45 -14.00
C SER A 136 3.03 0.07 -14.62
N GLY A 137 3.32 0.04 -15.92
CA GLY A 137 3.93 -1.09 -16.60
C GLY A 137 5.46 -1.07 -16.47
N THR A 138 6.02 -1.54 -15.36
CA THR A 138 7.47 -1.85 -15.29
C THR A 138 7.66 -3.24 -14.69
N GLY A 139 8.71 -3.95 -15.13
CA GLY A 139 8.90 -5.39 -14.93
C GLY A 139 8.49 -5.90 -13.53
N ARG A 140 7.87 -7.09 -13.48
CA ARG A 140 7.08 -7.61 -12.33
C ARG A 140 7.64 -7.32 -10.93
N ILE A 141 8.96 -7.36 -10.75
CA ILE A 141 9.62 -7.09 -9.46
C ILE A 141 9.85 -5.60 -9.22
N ALA A 142 10.45 -4.88 -10.19
CA ALA A 142 10.72 -3.45 -10.06
C ALA A 142 9.42 -2.64 -9.87
N GLY A 143 8.37 -2.98 -10.63
CA GLY A 143 7.04 -2.41 -10.45
C GLY A 143 6.46 -2.72 -9.06
N LYS A 144 6.76 -3.90 -8.49
CA LYS A 144 6.30 -4.25 -7.14
C LYS A 144 7.00 -3.45 -6.04
N ILE A 145 8.31 -3.25 -6.17
CA ILE A 145 9.08 -2.41 -5.25
C ILE A 145 8.60 -0.96 -5.33
N ARG A 146 8.30 -0.46 -6.54
CA ARG A 146 7.73 0.89 -6.71
C ARG A 146 6.36 1.02 -6.04
N GLN A 147 5.47 0.06 -6.24
CA GLN A 147 4.16 0.01 -5.54
C GLN A 147 4.32 0.04 -4.02
N MET A 148 5.28 -0.70 -3.46
CA MET A 148 5.55 -0.70 -2.01
C MET A 148 6.03 0.67 -1.54
N ARG A 149 6.97 1.28 -2.26
CA ARG A 149 7.51 2.61 -1.95
C ARG A 149 6.40 3.66 -1.95
N VAL A 150 5.56 3.66 -2.98
CA VAL A 150 4.46 4.61 -3.15
C VAL A 150 3.37 4.37 -2.11
N ALA A 151 3.05 3.11 -1.78
CA ALA A 151 2.12 2.79 -0.70
C ALA A 151 2.60 3.33 0.66
N LEU A 152 3.89 3.18 0.97
CA LEU A 152 4.48 3.77 2.18
C LEU A 152 4.41 5.30 2.17
N ALA A 153 4.64 5.93 1.02
CA ALA A 153 4.53 7.38 0.87
C ALA A 153 3.07 7.88 0.97
N LEU A 154 2.11 7.13 0.44
CA LEU A 154 0.67 7.43 0.58
C LEU A 154 0.25 7.42 2.05
N GLU A 155 0.67 6.42 2.82
CA GLU A 155 0.30 6.30 4.26
C GLU A 155 0.93 7.36 5.16
N ARG A 156 1.95 8.06 4.66
CA ARG A 156 2.49 9.25 5.33
C ARG A 156 1.67 10.50 5.08
N ARG A 157 0.86 10.54 4.02
CA ARG A 157 0.10 11.72 3.60
C ARG A 157 -1.41 11.57 3.78
N LEU A 158 -1.91 10.35 3.74
CA LEU A 158 -3.32 10.02 3.76
C LEU A 158 -3.61 9.09 4.93
N ASP A 159 -4.79 9.26 5.51
CA ASP A 159 -5.33 8.28 6.44
C ASP A 159 -5.96 7.09 5.69
N LYS A 160 -6.33 6.06 6.44
CA LYS A 160 -6.93 4.83 5.90
C LYS A 160 -8.25 5.08 5.19
N ALA A 161 -9.02 6.07 5.63
CA ALA A 161 -10.29 6.43 5.02
C ALA A 161 -10.06 7.04 3.63
N ALA A 162 -9.12 7.99 3.50
CA ALA A 162 -8.76 8.59 2.21
C ALA A 162 -8.14 7.58 1.24
N ILE A 163 -7.38 6.59 1.73
CA ILE A 163 -6.86 5.50 0.89
C ILE A 163 -8.01 4.63 0.36
N LEU A 164 -8.98 4.27 1.21
CA LEU A 164 -10.16 3.52 0.77
C LEU A 164 -10.99 4.33 -0.22
N ASP A 165 -11.18 5.63 0.03
CA ASP A 165 -11.90 6.53 -0.85
C ASP A 165 -11.26 6.62 -2.25
N LEU A 166 -9.92 6.73 -2.31
CA LEU A 166 -9.19 6.61 -3.57
C LEU A 166 -9.45 5.28 -4.27
N TYR A 167 -9.36 4.17 -3.54
CA TYR A 167 -9.67 2.84 -4.08
C TYR A 167 -11.08 2.80 -4.67
N LEU A 168 -12.07 3.33 -3.95
CA LEU A 168 -13.46 3.38 -4.40
C LEU A 168 -13.68 4.25 -5.63
N ARG A 169 -12.79 5.22 -5.92
CA ARG A 169 -12.83 6.02 -7.14
C ARG A 169 -12.17 5.34 -8.34
N ILE A 170 -11.05 4.62 -8.15
CA ILE A 170 -10.21 4.16 -9.27
C ILE A 170 -10.11 2.64 -9.42
N ALA A 171 -10.74 1.85 -8.55
CA ALA A 171 -10.73 0.40 -8.67
C ALA A 171 -11.45 -0.06 -9.96
N PRO A 172 -10.82 -0.93 -10.77
CA PRO A 172 -11.44 -1.41 -12.00
C PRO A 172 -12.52 -2.47 -11.70
N TYR A 173 -13.69 -2.32 -12.33
CA TYR A 173 -14.80 -3.29 -12.25
C TYR A 173 -15.07 -4.01 -13.58
N GLY A 174 -14.20 -3.80 -14.57
CA GLY A 174 -14.26 -4.44 -15.89
C GLY A 174 -14.62 -3.47 -17.01
N GLY A 175 -14.24 -3.82 -18.25
CA GLY A 175 -14.43 -2.93 -19.39
C GLY A 175 -13.76 -1.57 -19.20
N ASN A 176 -14.51 -0.49 -19.41
CA ASN A 176 -14.07 0.88 -19.16
C ASN A 176 -14.64 1.46 -17.85
N ILE A 177 -15.01 0.62 -16.88
CA ILE A 177 -15.61 1.05 -15.61
C ILE A 177 -14.56 1.07 -14.50
N GLU A 178 -14.39 2.25 -13.89
CA GLU A 178 -13.59 2.45 -12.70
C GLU A 178 -14.40 3.13 -11.59
N GLY A 179 -14.17 2.65 -10.37
CA GLY A 179 -14.84 3.13 -9.19
C GLY A 179 -16.19 2.46 -8.93
N LEU A 180 -16.55 2.42 -7.65
CA LEU A 180 -17.70 1.67 -7.15
C LEU A 180 -19.03 2.20 -7.70
N ARG A 181 -19.19 3.53 -7.77
CA ARG A 181 -20.45 4.12 -8.24
C ARG A 181 -20.70 3.85 -9.72
N ALA A 182 -19.67 3.96 -10.56
CA ALA A 182 -19.80 3.63 -11.98
C ALA A 182 -20.14 2.14 -12.19
N ALA A 183 -19.77 1.26 -11.25
CA ALA A 183 -20.05 -0.16 -11.31
C ALA A 183 -21.44 -0.58 -10.78
N THR A 184 -22.17 0.32 -10.11
CA THR A 184 -23.43 0.00 -9.41
C THR A 184 -24.63 0.78 -9.93
N LEU A 185 -24.43 1.67 -10.91
CA LEU A 185 -25.48 2.41 -11.61
C LEU A 185 -26.17 1.60 -12.70
#